data_AF-A0A4Z1CZT7-F1
#
_entry.id   AF-A0A4Z1CZT7-F1
#
_cell.length_a   1.000
_cell.length_b   1.000
_cell.length_c   1.000
_cell.angle_alpha   90.00
_cell.angle_beta   90.00
_cell.angle_gamma   90.00
#
_symmetry.space_group_name_H-M   'P 1'
#
loop_
_entity.id
_entity.type
_entity.pdbx_description
1 polymer ?
#
loop_
_entity_poly.entity_id
_entity_poly.type
_entity_poly.pdbx_seq_one_letter_code
_entity_poly.pdbx_strand_id
1 'polypeptide(L)'
;MLFEAMTALAAAGGSAVVQAAGTDAWNGFRGRVAALFGRGDARREAAELERLDHTAQALTAAGDEAPAQRARQEGAWAARFEGLLENLDEAERDQVVGELRSLLAFVAETTGDAVVGTGKATAREGGSAVTGIKRSGEAAGGPARAANTGDAEATGAGSSAVSGIVHER
;
A
#
# COMPACT_ATOMS: atom_id res chain seq x y z
N MET A 1 -17.24 16.34 0.13
CA MET A 1 -16.92 15.44 1.25
C MET A 1 -17.12 13.95 0.93
N LEU A 2 -18.32 13.42 0.60
CA LEU A 2 -18.46 11.96 0.30
C LEU A 2 -17.70 11.53 -0.97
N PHE A 3 -17.82 12.30 -2.06
CA PHE A 3 -17.11 12.05 -3.31
C PHE A 3 -15.59 12.05 -3.13
N GLU A 4 -15.04 13.05 -2.44
CA GLU A 4 -13.61 13.13 -2.11
C GLU A 4 -13.14 11.92 -1.27
N ALA A 5 -13.96 11.45 -0.33
CA ALA A 5 -13.65 10.27 0.45
C ALA A 5 -13.65 8.98 -0.40
N MET A 6 -14.53 8.90 -1.41
CA MET A 6 -14.56 7.78 -2.36
C MET A 6 -13.35 7.80 -3.30
N THR A 7 -12.97 8.96 -3.82
CA THR A 7 -11.76 9.12 -4.64
C THR A 7 -10.51 8.73 -3.84
N ALA A 8 -10.41 9.16 -2.57
CA ALA A 8 -9.31 8.78 -1.70
C ALA A 8 -9.28 7.26 -1.43
N LEU A 9 -10.45 6.65 -1.23
CA LEU A 9 -10.57 5.20 -1.03
C LEU A 9 -10.18 4.41 -2.30
N ALA A 10 -10.61 4.88 -3.47
CA ALA A 10 -10.24 4.30 -4.75
C ALA A 10 -8.73 4.39 -5.00
N ALA A 11 -8.12 5.54 -4.73
CA ALA A 11 -6.67 5.73 -4.77
C ALA A 11 -5.94 4.75 -3.84
N ALA A 12 -6.41 4.60 -2.60
CA ALA A 12 -5.87 3.62 -1.65
C ALA A 12 -6.02 2.17 -2.17
N GLY A 13 -7.14 1.84 -2.81
CA GLY A 13 -7.35 0.55 -3.49
C GLY A 13 -6.32 0.29 -4.59
N GLY A 14 -6.01 1.30 -5.41
CA GLY A 14 -4.96 1.23 -6.43
C GLY A 14 -3.58 0.95 -5.84
N SER A 15 -3.20 1.68 -4.79
CA SER A 15 -1.94 1.43 -4.05
C SER A 15 -1.90 0.03 -3.44
N ALA A 16 -3.00 -0.45 -2.86
CA ALA A 16 -3.06 -1.78 -2.25
C ALA A 16 -2.85 -2.91 -3.26
N VAL A 17 -3.34 -2.77 -4.51
CA VAL A 17 -3.06 -3.74 -5.58
C VAL A 17 -1.56 -3.86 -5.83
N VAL A 18 -0.87 -2.72 -5.95
CA VAL A 18 0.57 -2.68 -6.25
C VAL A 18 1.44 -3.10 -5.06
N GLN A 19 0.98 -2.83 -3.84
CA GLN A 19 1.65 -3.27 -2.61
C GLN A 19 1.50 -4.78 -2.39
N ALA A 20 0.30 -5.33 -2.58
CA ALA A 20 0.06 -6.76 -2.45
C ALA A 20 0.75 -7.55 -3.57
N ALA A 21 0.84 -6.99 -4.78
CA ALA A 21 1.49 -7.63 -5.92
C ALA A 21 2.98 -7.89 -5.64
N GLY A 22 3.36 -9.18 -5.71
CA GLY A 22 4.72 -9.63 -5.41
C GLY A 22 4.96 -9.98 -3.94
N THR A 23 3.91 -10.07 -3.14
CA THR A 23 3.96 -10.52 -1.74
C THR A 23 3.12 -11.78 -1.55
N ASP A 24 3.31 -12.48 -0.43
CA ASP A 24 2.53 -13.68 -0.10
C ASP A 24 1.03 -13.37 0.09
N ALA A 25 0.69 -12.10 0.39
CA ALA A 25 -0.70 -11.63 0.50
C ALA A 25 -1.44 -11.61 -0.84
N TRP A 26 -0.72 -11.64 -1.97
CA TRP A 26 -1.29 -11.45 -3.32
C TRP A 26 -2.44 -12.39 -3.63
N ASN A 27 -2.29 -13.69 -3.32
CA ASN A 27 -3.31 -14.69 -3.66
C ASN A 27 -4.63 -14.46 -2.91
N GLY A 28 -4.56 -14.11 -1.62
CA GLY A 28 -5.76 -13.80 -0.83
C GLY A 28 -6.40 -12.48 -1.25
N PHE A 29 -5.57 -11.47 -1.53
CA PHE A 29 -6.03 -10.14 -1.95
C PHE A 29 -6.70 -10.17 -3.33
N ARG A 30 -6.04 -10.73 -4.35
CA ARG A 30 -6.55 -10.74 -5.74
C ARG A 30 -7.88 -11.49 -5.87
N GLY A 31 -8.08 -12.56 -5.11
CA GLY A 31 -9.34 -13.30 -5.08
C GLY A 31 -10.51 -12.45 -4.57
N ARG A 32 -10.29 -11.67 -3.51
CA ARG A 32 -11.32 -10.78 -2.96
C ARG A 32 -11.59 -9.57 -3.85
N VAL A 33 -10.57 -9.00 -4.48
CA VAL A 33 -10.77 -7.93 -5.47
C VAL A 33 -11.55 -8.43 -6.68
N ALA A 34 -11.22 -9.62 -7.20
CA ALA A 34 -11.98 -10.23 -8.29
C ALA A 34 -13.45 -10.47 -7.92
N ALA A 35 -13.72 -11.01 -6.72
CA ALA A 35 -15.09 -11.16 -6.22
C ALA A 35 -15.83 -9.82 -6.10
N LEU A 36 -15.14 -8.77 -5.63
CA LEU A 36 -15.71 -7.43 -5.50
C LEU A 36 -16.17 -6.86 -6.85
N PHE A 37 -15.35 -6.98 -7.90
CA PHE A 37 -15.70 -6.53 -9.25
C PHE A 37 -16.64 -7.49 -9.99
N GLY A 38 -16.54 -8.78 -9.71
CA GLY A 38 -17.36 -9.80 -10.36
C GLY A 38 -18.78 -9.89 -9.80
N ARG A 39 -19.00 -9.45 -8.56
CA ARG A 39 -20.32 -9.38 -7.90
C ARG A 39 -21.08 -10.73 -7.98
N GLY A 40 -20.36 -11.85 -7.86
CA GLY A 40 -20.92 -13.20 -7.94
C GLY A 40 -21.07 -13.78 -9.35
N ASP A 41 -20.72 -13.03 -10.40
CA ASP A 41 -20.62 -13.55 -11.77
C ASP A 41 -19.25 -14.18 -12.00
N ALA A 42 -19.19 -15.51 -12.00
CA ALA A 42 -17.95 -16.27 -12.16
C ALA A 42 -17.15 -15.92 -13.42
N ARG A 43 -17.79 -15.50 -14.52
CA ARG A 43 -17.07 -15.10 -15.74
C ARG A 43 -16.40 -13.75 -15.56
N ARG A 44 -17.08 -12.81 -14.89
CA ARG A 44 -16.50 -11.50 -14.55
C ARG A 44 -15.37 -11.66 -13.55
N GLU A 45 -15.56 -12.48 -12.51
CA GLU A 45 -14.51 -12.78 -11.52
C GLU A 45 -13.25 -13.35 -12.20
N ALA A 46 -13.41 -14.32 -13.11
CA ALA A 46 -12.28 -14.89 -13.86
C ALA A 46 -11.55 -13.83 -14.71
N ALA A 47 -12.30 -12.97 -15.41
CA ALA A 47 -11.71 -11.90 -16.22
C ALA A 47 -10.94 -10.87 -15.37
N GLU A 48 -11.42 -10.58 -14.15
CA GLU A 48 -10.73 -9.69 -13.22
C GLU A 48 -9.49 -10.34 -12.59
N LEU A 49 -9.53 -11.64 -12.31
CA LEU A 49 -8.35 -12.40 -11.89
C LEU A 49 -7.25 -12.36 -12.95
N GLU A 50 -7.58 -12.62 -14.21
CA GLU A 50 -6.60 -12.56 -15.32
C GLU A 50 -5.97 -11.17 -15.42
N ARG A 51 -6.77 -10.11 -15.25
CA ARG A 51 -6.27 -8.73 -15.27
C ARG A 51 -5.33 -8.44 -14.11
N LEU A 52 -5.70 -8.87 -12.89
CA LEU A 52 -4.85 -8.74 -11.71
C LEU A 52 -3.53 -9.50 -11.91
N ASP A 53 -3.58 -10.71 -12.46
CA ASP A 53 -2.39 -11.52 -12.72
C ASP A 53 -1.47 -10.85 -13.77
N HIS A 54 -2.03 -10.23 -14.81
CA HIS A 54 -1.26 -9.40 -15.74
C HIS A 54 -0.63 -8.17 -15.06
N THR A 55 -1.33 -7.50 -14.14
CA THR A 55 -0.74 -6.40 -13.35
C THR A 55 0.46 -6.91 -12.53
N ALA A 56 0.33 -8.05 -11.84
CA ALA A 56 1.43 -8.62 -11.05
C ALA A 56 2.65 -9.00 -11.90
N GLN A 57 2.41 -9.59 -13.09
CA GLN A 57 3.48 -9.91 -14.04
C GLN A 57 4.18 -8.64 -14.53
N ALA A 58 3.42 -7.61 -14.91
CA ALA A 58 3.98 -6.35 -15.39
C ALA A 58 4.81 -5.63 -14.32
N LEU A 59 4.39 -5.70 -13.05
CA LEU A 59 5.15 -5.14 -11.92
C LEU A 59 6.44 -5.92 -11.65
N THR A 60 6.43 -7.24 -11.85
CA THR A 60 7.61 -8.10 -11.68
C THR A 60 8.63 -7.90 -12.80
N ALA A 61 8.16 -7.68 -14.04
CA ALA A 61 9.01 -7.54 -15.21
C ALA A 61 9.66 -6.14 -15.37
N ALA A 62 9.24 -5.15 -14.59
CA ALA A 62 9.54 -3.74 -14.86
C ALA A 62 11.02 -3.33 -14.66
N GLY A 63 11.83 -4.09 -13.92
CA GLY A 63 13.26 -3.77 -13.72
C GLY A 63 13.48 -2.33 -13.25
N ASP A 64 14.29 -1.56 -13.98
CA ASP A 64 14.58 -0.14 -13.68
C ASP A 64 13.34 0.78 -13.84
N GLU A 65 12.34 0.38 -14.63
CA GLU A 65 11.07 1.10 -14.79
C GLU A 65 10.08 0.81 -13.65
N ALA A 66 10.47 0.01 -12.64
CA ALA A 66 9.58 -0.38 -11.56
C ALA A 66 8.84 0.78 -10.88
N PRO A 67 9.46 1.95 -10.58
CA PRO A 67 8.72 3.07 -9.99
C PRO A 67 7.64 3.65 -10.91
N ALA A 68 7.95 3.86 -12.19
CA ALA A 68 7.02 4.40 -13.16
C ALA A 68 5.88 3.41 -13.45
N GLN A 69 6.21 2.12 -13.57
CA GLN A 69 5.23 1.08 -13.78
C GLN A 69 4.32 0.91 -12.55
N ARG A 70 4.84 1.02 -11.32
CA ARG A 70 4.02 1.05 -10.10
C ARG A 70 3.00 2.19 -10.13
N ALA A 71 3.46 3.43 -10.32
CA ALA A 71 2.57 4.60 -10.37
C ALA A 71 1.48 4.47 -11.46
N ARG A 72 1.84 3.92 -12.63
CA ARG A 72 0.89 3.64 -13.71
C ARG A 72 -0.17 2.62 -13.30
N GLN A 73 0.22 1.52 -12.66
CA GLN A 73 -0.71 0.48 -12.22
C GLN A 73 -1.60 0.98 -11.07
N GLU A 74 -1.05 1.78 -10.14
CA GLU A 74 -1.83 2.40 -9.06
C GLU A 74 -2.95 3.29 -9.63
N GLY A 75 -2.61 4.19 -10.55
CA GLY A 75 -3.61 5.06 -11.19
C GLY A 75 -4.65 4.29 -12.00
N ALA A 76 -4.23 3.25 -12.73
CA ALA A 76 -5.14 2.42 -13.51
C ALA A 76 -6.15 1.66 -12.63
N TRP A 77 -5.71 1.13 -11.49
CA TRP A 77 -6.60 0.44 -10.54
C TRP A 77 -7.45 1.43 -9.74
N ALA A 78 -6.93 2.60 -9.37
CA ALA A 78 -7.70 3.64 -8.71
C ALA A 78 -8.90 4.07 -9.56
N ALA A 79 -8.70 4.35 -10.86
CA ALA A 79 -9.78 4.69 -11.78
C ALA A 79 -10.83 3.57 -11.90
N ARG A 80 -10.43 2.30 -11.77
CA ARG A 80 -11.36 1.16 -11.80
C ARG A 80 -12.20 1.07 -10.53
N PHE A 81 -11.60 1.28 -9.35
CA PHE A 81 -12.34 1.33 -8.10
C PHE A 81 -13.30 2.52 -8.06
N GLU A 82 -12.87 3.68 -8.56
CA GLU A 82 -13.74 4.86 -8.70
C GLU A 82 -14.93 4.56 -9.61
N GLY A 83 -14.67 4.04 -10.82
CA GLY A 83 -15.73 3.63 -11.74
C GLY A 83 -16.65 2.54 -11.17
N LEU A 84 -16.15 1.61 -10.36
CA LEU A 84 -17.00 0.66 -9.64
C LEU A 84 -17.94 1.40 -8.68
N LEU A 85 -17.39 2.24 -7.80
CA LEU A 85 -18.13 2.95 -6.77
C LEU A 85 -19.17 3.95 -7.32
N GLU A 86 -18.88 4.56 -8.46
CA GLU A 86 -19.78 5.48 -9.17
C GLU A 86 -20.97 4.77 -9.80
N ASN A 87 -20.81 3.53 -10.25
CA ASN A 87 -21.86 2.76 -10.93
C ASN A 87 -22.80 2.02 -9.97
N LEU A 88 -22.54 2.06 -8.67
CA LEU A 88 -23.37 1.41 -7.64
C LEU A 88 -24.43 2.37 -7.10
N ASP A 89 -25.56 1.81 -6.67
CA ASP A 89 -26.51 2.55 -5.84
C ASP A 89 -25.94 2.83 -4.44
N GLU A 90 -26.62 3.65 -3.64
CA GLU A 90 -26.11 4.07 -2.33
C GLU A 90 -25.90 2.90 -1.36
N ALA A 91 -26.83 1.94 -1.32
CA ALA A 91 -26.76 0.81 -0.39
C ALA A 91 -25.64 -0.16 -0.78
N GLU A 92 -25.54 -0.47 -2.08
CA GLU A 92 -24.47 -1.30 -2.61
C GLU A 92 -23.10 -0.64 -2.46
N ARG A 93 -23.03 0.68 -2.67
CA ARG A 93 -21.79 1.46 -2.52
C ARG A 93 -21.30 1.43 -1.08
N ASP A 94 -22.17 1.62 -0.09
CA ASP A 94 -21.78 1.56 1.32
C ASP A 94 -21.23 0.19 1.70
N GLN A 95 -21.84 -0.88 1.20
CA GLN A 95 -21.33 -2.24 1.36
C GLN A 95 -19.93 -2.40 0.73
N VAL A 96 -19.78 -1.99 -0.53
CA VAL A 96 -18.50 -2.09 -1.27
C VAL A 96 -17.41 -1.23 -0.63
N VAL A 97 -17.74 -0.06 -0.08
CA VAL A 97 -16.83 0.78 0.70
C VAL A 97 -16.34 0.03 1.95
N GLY A 98 -17.23 -0.67 2.66
CA GLY A 98 -16.85 -1.49 3.82
C GLY A 98 -15.96 -2.67 3.45
N GLU A 99 -16.27 -3.36 2.36
CA GLU A 99 -15.46 -4.46 1.82
C GLU A 99 -14.07 -3.97 1.39
N LEU A 100 -13.99 -2.84 0.68
CA LEU A 100 -12.74 -2.23 0.25
C LEU A 100 -11.90 -1.78 1.45
N ARG A 101 -12.50 -1.18 2.48
CA ARG A 101 -11.78 -0.83 3.72
C ARG A 101 -11.21 -2.07 4.43
N SER A 102 -11.98 -3.16 4.50
CA SER A 102 -11.49 -4.42 5.07
C SER A 102 -10.36 -5.03 4.26
N LEU A 103 -10.40 -4.90 2.93
CA LEU A 103 -9.30 -5.29 2.05
C LEU A 103 -8.03 -4.49 2.30
N LEU A 104 -8.15 -3.17 2.45
CA LEU A 104 -7.02 -2.30 2.76
C LEU A 104 -6.40 -2.65 4.11
N ALA A 105 -7.21 -2.92 5.13
CA ALA A 105 -6.73 -3.36 6.44
C ALA A 105 -5.99 -4.70 6.34
N PHE A 106 -6.52 -5.68 5.61
CA PHE A 106 -5.85 -6.96 5.37
C PHE A 106 -4.48 -6.78 4.73
N VAL A 107 -4.36 -5.93 3.71
CA VAL A 107 -3.07 -5.62 3.06
C VAL A 107 -2.14 -4.93 4.05
N ALA A 108 -2.59 -3.92 4.78
CA ALA A 108 -1.76 -3.25 5.78
C ALA A 108 -1.19 -4.23 6.83
N GLU A 109 -2.01 -5.17 7.31
CA GLU A 109 -1.60 -6.19 8.28
C GLU A 109 -0.59 -7.21 7.70
N THR A 110 -0.76 -7.61 6.44
CA THR A 110 0.06 -8.66 5.82
C THR A 110 1.34 -8.14 5.16
N THR A 111 1.32 -6.94 4.59
CA THR A 111 2.51 -6.30 4.00
C THR A 111 3.34 -5.53 5.04
N GLY A 112 2.70 -5.07 6.12
CA GLY A 112 3.35 -4.31 7.18
C GLY A 112 3.81 -2.91 6.74
N ASP A 113 4.60 -2.25 7.57
CA ASP A 113 5.06 -0.89 7.28
C ASP A 113 6.08 -0.90 6.14
N ALA A 114 5.82 -0.16 5.06
CA ALA A 114 6.76 -0.02 3.96
C ALA A 114 7.06 1.46 3.66
N VAL A 115 8.35 1.83 3.64
CA VAL A 115 8.80 3.17 3.26
C VAL A 115 9.88 3.10 2.18
N VAL A 116 9.80 4.00 1.21
CA VAL A 116 10.79 4.15 0.13
C VAL A 116 11.13 5.62 -0.04
N GLY A 117 12.43 5.97 -0.07
CA GLY A 117 12.88 7.34 -0.37
C GLY A 117 12.61 8.34 0.77
N THR A 118 13.06 8.01 1.99
CA THR A 118 12.72 8.77 3.21
C THR A 118 13.53 10.07 3.42
N GLY A 119 14.43 10.41 2.49
CA GLY A 119 15.22 11.65 2.55
C GLY A 119 16.23 11.70 3.70
N LYS A 120 16.82 12.87 3.96
CA LYS A 120 17.87 13.06 4.97
C LYS A 120 17.29 13.42 6.34
N ALA A 121 17.79 12.78 7.39
CA ALA A 121 17.49 13.12 8.79
C ALA A 121 18.75 13.62 9.53
N THR A 122 18.59 14.65 10.36
CA THR A 122 19.72 15.25 11.13
C THR A 122 19.34 15.47 12.59
N ALA A 123 20.18 14.99 13.50
CA ALA A 123 20.09 15.21 14.94
C ALA A 123 21.25 16.09 15.44
N ARG A 124 20.96 17.05 16.31
CA ARG A 124 21.94 17.93 16.97
C ARG A 124 21.60 18.11 18.44
N GLU A 125 22.60 18.49 19.23
CA GLU A 125 22.43 18.94 20.63
C GLU A 125 21.66 17.94 21.52
N GLY A 126 21.97 16.64 21.41
CA GLY A 126 21.29 15.59 22.18
C GLY A 126 19.98 15.10 21.56
N GLY A 127 19.63 15.57 20.36
CA GLY A 127 18.44 15.15 19.65
C GLY A 127 18.51 13.73 19.08
N SER A 128 17.36 13.21 18.68
CA SER A 128 17.23 11.94 17.96
C SER A 128 16.52 12.16 16.63
N ALA A 129 17.04 11.56 15.55
CA ALA A 129 16.46 11.67 14.22
C ALA A 129 16.41 10.29 13.54
N VAL A 130 15.30 9.98 12.87
CA VAL A 130 15.13 8.72 12.14
C VAL A 130 14.68 9.03 10.71
N THR A 131 15.36 8.44 9.74
CA THR A 131 14.91 8.36 8.33
C THR A 131 14.64 6.90 8.00
N GLY A 132 13.37 6.55 7.82
CA GLY A 132 12.93 5.15 7.74
C GLY A 132 11.67 4.91 8.57
N ILE A 133 11.55 3.72 9.17
CA ILE A 133 10.39 3.34 9.98
C ILE A 133 10.79 3.39 11.46
N LYS A 134 10.09 4.19 12.25
CA LYS A 134 10.20 4.20 13.71
C LYS A 134 8.94 3.59 14.31
N ARG A 135 9.07 2.47 15.03
CA ARG A 135 7.97 1.88 15.80
C ARG A 135 8.19 2.02 17.30
N SER A 136 7.13 2.40 18.00
CA SER A 136 7.05 2.44 19.46
C SER A 136 5.80 1.71 19.95
N GLY A 137 5.91 1.00 21.09
CA GLY A 137 4.80 0.29 21.73
C GLY A 137 4.62 -1.18 21.30
N GLU A 138 3.58 -1.83 21.85
CA GLU A 138 3.32 -3.28 21.73
C GLU A 138 3.02 -3.77 20.29
N ALA A 139 2.74 -2.86 19.35
CA ALA A 139 2.53 -3.15 17.92
C ALA A 139 3.84 -3.38 17.13
N ALA A 140 4.99 -3.55 17.79
CA ALA A 140 6.29 -3.71 17.14
C ALA A 140 6.48 -5.04 16.36
N GLY A 141 5.48 -5.92 16.30
CA GLY A 141 5.59 -7.28 15.74
C GLY A 141 5.26 -7.47 14.26
N GLY A 142 4.77 -6.44 13.56
CA GLY A 142 4.41 -6.56 12.13
C GLY A 142 5.61 -6.62 11.17
N PRO A 143 5.43 -7.13 9.95
CA PRO A 143 6.46 -7.00 8.91
C PRO A 143 6.81 -5.51 8.68
N ALA A 144 8.07 -5.22 8.32
CA ALA A 144 8.43 -3.91 7.80
C ALA A 144 9.51 -4.02 6.75
N ARG A 145 9.46 -3.08 5.81
CA ARG A 145 10.46 -2.90 4.77
C ARG A 145 10.80 -1.42 4.63
N ALA A 146 12.06 -1.09 4.87
CA ALA A 146 12.62 0.21 4.53
C ALA A 146 13.59 0.02 3.36
N ALA A 147 13.37 0.73 2.25
CA ALA A 147 14.24 0.68 1.07
C ALA A 147 14.62 2.09 0.62
N ASN A 148 15.83 2.28 0.07
CA ASN A 148 16.34 3.61 -0.29
C ASN A 148 16.18 4.63 0.86
N THR A 149 16.50 4.22 2.09
CA THR A 149 16.48 5.13 3.24
C THR A 149 17.65 6.10 3.11
N GLY A 150 17.38 7.39 3.30
CA GLY A 150 18.39 8.43 3.11
C GLY A 150 19.40 8.52 4.26
N ASP A 151 20.27 9.52 4.18
CA ASP A 151 21.34 9.71 5.15
C ASP A 151 20.81 10.10 6.53
N ALA A 152 21.43 9.53 7.57
CA ALA A 152 21.17 9.87 8.96
C ALA A 152 22.45 10.42 9.59
N GLU A 153 22.43 11.68 10.02
CA GLU A 153 23.59 12.35 10.63
C GLU A 153 23.28 12.80 12.06
N ALA A 154 24.15 12.45 13.00
CA ALA A 154 24.10 12.93 14.38
C ALA A 154 25.38 13.70 14.71
N THR A 155 25.23 14.91 15.25
CA THR A 155 26.37 15.73 15.71
C THR A 155 26.13 16.26 17.13
N GLY A 156 27.17 16.30 17.96
CA GLY A 156 27.09 16.72 19.37
C GLY A 156 26.90 15.56 20.37
N ALA A 157 27.20 15.83 21.64
CA ALA A 157 27.08 14.84 22.72
C ALA A 157 25.62 14.43 22.94
N GLY A 158 25.36 13.12 23.04
CA GLY A 158 24.02 12.57 23.25
C GLY A 158 23.14 12.47 22.00
N SER A 159 23.61 12.93 20.83
CA SER A 159 22.84 12.87 19.60
C SER A 159 22.80 11.47 19.00
N SER A 160 21.66 11.06 18.44
CA SER A 160 21.50 9.78 17.73
C SER A 160 20.77 9.97 16.39
N ALA A 161 21.22 9.26 15.37
CA ALA A 161 20.55 9.27 14.07
C ALA A 161 20.55 7.85 13.48
N VAL A 162 19.40 7.41 12.96
CA VAL A 162 19.26 6.09 12.35
C VAL A 162 18.63 6.18 10.97
N SER A 163 19.21 5.45 10.02
CA SER A 163 18.63 5.16 8.72
C SER A 163 18.18 3.70 8.72
N GLY A 164 16.90 3.45 8.40
CA GLY A 164 16.34 2.09 8.36
C GLY A 164 15.16 1.87 9.33
N ILE A 165 15.07 0.68 9.91
CA ILE A 165 13.96 0.30 10.82
C ILE A 165 14.47 0.37 12.26
N VAL A 166 13.77 1.14 13.10
CA VAL A 166 14.07 1.28 14.53
C VAL A 166 12.91 0.75 15.37
N HIS A 167 13.24 -0.10 16.34
CA HIS A 167 12.32 -0.57 17.39
C HIS A 167 12.74 0.01 18.72
N GLU A 168 11.91 0.88 19.31
CA GLU A 168 12.08 1.32 20.69
C GLU A 168 11.18 0.47 21.60
N ARG A 169 11.77 -0.12 22.64
CA ARG A 169 11.04 -0.83 23.70
C ARG A 169 10.55 0.14 24.76
#